data_AF-A0A257IVM6-F1
#
_entry.id   AF-A0A257IVM6-F1
#
_cell.length_a   1.000
_cell.length_b   1.000
_cell.length_c   1.000
_cell.angle_alpha   90.00
_cell.angle_beta   90.00
_cell.angle_gamma   90.00
#
_symmetry.space_group_name_H-M   'P 1'
#
loop_
_entity.id
_entity.type
_entity.pdbx_description
1 polymer ?
#
loop_
_entity_poly.entity_id
_entity_poly.type
_entity_poly.pdbx_seq_one_letter_code
_entity_poly.pdbx_strand_id
1 'polypeptide(L)'
;MKKSVFSSFLLLLFATNVFCQISWQTDFEQAKKTALKTGKSILIECFHPDCSHCQVLNQNLKNPELSKYLNDNYTNMKIDLTNQSQVKFLEERNIRLINYPVFLFFDDGGKLQYFLEPKETVEEIIVQFEEERGNNCLECEKRVNATLNENVKCAIFYRLLKDQDKGNAINNKIFESLEESEKASLGSWNIFKKVVFSPNNMFFQFWIKNHVQAASLEGNSNKEKDAFASIIQMHAKFLENKDVYPKWELDSLHAYLAKLGADEKRRLSWLWGLELNYYLNSKDYNSAKNLCRKMTFIYPDANTYSFLSEKINAKVEGVEMYDYFLEIKDKWLAGLRDPKHKSAYFIQAAQYYNKSGQKIECVNSLNQATQFGLSISDKNTFIQKYCK
;
A
#
# COMPACT_ATOMS: atom_id res chain seq x y z
N MET A 1 56.38 2.04 -71.52
CA MET A 1 55.04 1.48 -71.29
C MET A 1 54.97 0.92 -69.86
N LYS A 2 53.94 1.34 -69.11
CA LYS A 2 53.35 0.81 -67.86
C LYS A 2 54.26 0.55 -66.64
N LYS A 3 54.23 1.52 -65.70
CA LYS A 3 54.56 1.33 -64.27
C LYS A 3 53.31 0.82 -63.54
N SER A 4 53.40 -0.30 -62.81
CA SER A 4 52.31 -0.80 -61.97
C SER A 4 52.29 -0.03 -60.64
N VAL A 5 51.18 0.64 -60.36
CA VAL A 5 50.91 1.26 -59.06
C VAL A 5 50.24 0.21 -58.17
N PHE A 6 50.96 -0.22 -57.13
CA PHE A 6 50.40 -0.99 -56.02
C PHE A 6 49.58 -0.01 -55.17
N SER A 7 48.25 -0.09 -55.25
CA SER A 7 47.34 0.67 -54.40
C SER A 7 47.00 -0.18 -53.18
N SER A 8 47.49 0.27 -52.03
CA SER A 8 47.28 -0.34 -50.71
C SER A 8 45.83 -0.16 -50.27
N PHE A 9 45.07 -1.25 -50.17
CA PHE A 9 43.71 -1.25 -49.64
C PHE A 9 43.80 -1.39 -48.10
N LEU A 10 43.94 -0.25 -47.41
CA LEU A 10 43.89 -0.19 -45.96
C LEU A 10 42.41 -0.23 -45.52
N LEU A 11 41.93 -1.42 -45.16
CA LEU A 11 40.61 -1.63 -44.57
C LEU A 11 40.58 -0.98 -43.16
N LEU A 12 40.07 0.24 -43.06
CA LEU A 12 39.72 0.87 -41.79
C LEU A 12 38.50 0.15 -41.18
N LEU A 13 38.76 -0.86 -40.34
CA LEU A 13 37.80 -1.37 -39.37
C LEU A 13 37.57 -0.28 -38.31
N PHE A 14 36.68 0.68 -38.60
CA PHE A 14 36.08 1.50 -37.56
C PHE A 14 35.21 0.59 -36.70
N ALA A 15 35.77 0.07 -35.61
CA ALA A 15 34.98 -0.44 -34.50
C ALA A 15 34.21 0.76 -33.92
N THR A 16 33.01 1.02 -34.45
CA THR A 16 32.07 1.90 -33.79
C THR A 16 31.71 1.23 -32.47
N ASN A 17 32.28 1.71 -31.37
CA ASN A 17 31.73 1.49 -30.05
C ASN A 17 30.35 2.13 -30.05
N VAL A 18 29.35 1.38 -30.51
CA VAL A 18 27.96 1.73 -30.29
C VAL A 18 27.83 1.82 -28.79
N PHE A 19 27.69 3.03 -28.26
CA PHE A 19 27.29 3.25 -26.89
C PHE A 19 25.95 2.52 -26.73
N CYS A 20 26.00 1.31 -26.18
CA CYS A 20 24.81 0.51 -25.98
C CYS A 20 24.05 1.18 -24.84
N GLN A 21 23.12 2.07 -25.17
CA GLN A 21 22.15 2.58 -24.20
C GLN A 21 21.06 1.53 -24.00
N ILE A 22 20.51 1.44 -22.80
CA ILE A 22 19.40 0.52 -22.51
C ILE A 22 18.17 0.92 -23.35
N SER A 23 17.57 -0.07 -24.01
CA SER A 23 16.33 0.10 -24.77
C SER A 23 15.13 0.04 -23.83
N TRP A 24 14.73 1.21 -23.34
CA TRP A 24 13.56 1.37 -22.47
C TRP A 24 12.27 1.38 -23.28
N GLN A 25 11.32 0.53 -22.91
CA GLN A 25 9.96 0.55 -23.41
C GLN A 25 9.16 1.69 -22.75
N THR A 26 8.21 2.28 -23.47
CA THR A 26 7.45 3.45 -23.00
C THR A 26 6.41 3.09 -21.95
N ASP A 27 5.86 1.89 -22.04
CA ASP A 27 4.80 1.39 -21.19
C ASP A 27 4.80 -0.14 -21.13
N PHE A 28 4.00 -0.67 -20.20
CA PHE A 28 3.96 -2.10 -19.94
C PHE A 28 3.38 -2.92 -21.09
N GLU A 29 2.44 -2.37 -21.87
CA GLU A 29 1.85 -3.11 -22.99
C GLU A 29 2.86 -3.25 -24.13
N GLN A 30 3.64 -2.21 -24.39
CA GLN A 30 4.77 -2.29 -25.30
C GLN A 30 5.83 -3.29 -24.80
N ALA A 31 6.16 -3.23 -23.51
CA ALA A 31 7.10 -4.19 -22.91
C ALA A 31 6.61 -5.63 -23.03
N LYS A 32 5.32 -5.89 -22.77
CA LYS A 32 4.73 -7.21 -22.94
C LYS A 32 4.77 -7.69 -24.38
N LYS A 33 4.43 -6.83 -25.34
CA LYS A 33 4.49 -7.17 -26.77
C LYS A 33 5.92 -7.49 -27.21
N THR A 34 6.92 -6.75 -26.73
CA THR A 34 8.34 -6.99 -27.02
C THR A 34 8.84 -8.27 -26.35
N ALA A 35 8.47 -8.52 -25.09
CA ALA A 35 8.76 -9.74 -24.36
C ALA A 35 8.24 -10.98 -25.09
N LEU A 36 6.96 -10.99 -25.49
CA LEU A 36 6.34 -12.09 -26.24
C LEU A 36 7.04 -12.36 -27.58
N LYS A 37 7.51 -11.31 -28.28
CA LYS A 37 8.24 -11.46 -29.55
C LYS A 37 9.66 -11.99 -29.39
N THR A 38 10.31 -11.63 -28.29
CA THR A 38 11.73 -11.93 -28.06
C THR A 38 11.96 -13.15 -27.16
N GLY A 39 10.93 -13.62 -26.47
CA GLY A 39 11.04 -14.65 -25.43
C GLY A 39 11.73 -14.18 -24.15
N LYS A 40 11.97 -12.87 -24.00
CA LYS A 40 12.64 -12.28 -22.82
C LYS A 40 11.63 -11.92 -21.75
N SER A 41 12.01 -12.10 -20.49
CA SER A 41 11.26 -11.56 -19.34
C SER A 41 11.28 -10.02 -19.34
N ILE A 42 10.30 -9.42 -18.68
CA ILE A 42 10.23 -7.96 -18.51
C ILE A 42 10.95 -7.58 -17.21
N LEU A 43 11.90 -6.67 -17.31
CA LEU A 43 12.56 -6.02 -16.18
C LEU A 43 12.00 -4.61 -16.02
N ILE A 44 11.49 -4.29 -14.85
CA ILE A 44 11.04 -2.95 -14.50
C ILE A 44 11.91 -2.39 -13.38
N GLU A 45 12.64 -1.31 -13.65
CA GLU A 45 13.27 -0.51 -12.61
C GLU A 45 12.26 0.49 -12.04
N CYS A 46 12.03 0.43 -10.73
CA CYS A 46 11.25 1.44 -10.03
C CYS A 46 12.19 2.37 -9.27
N PHE A 47 12.10 3.67 -9.53
CA PHE A 47 13.04 4.66 -9.00
C PHE A 47 12.34 5.96 -8.59
N HIS A 48 12.98 6.72 -7.70
CA HIS A 48 12.58 8.09 -7.37
C HIS A 48 13.72 9.04 -7.76
N PRO A 49 13.47 10.12 -8.53
CA PRO A 49 14.52 11.05 -8.98
C PRO A 49 15.34 11.68 -7.83
N ASP A 50 14.67 12.00 -6.73
CA ASP A 50 15.29 12.60 -5.52
C ASP A 50 15.90 11.58 -4.54
N CYS A 51 16.10 10.33 -4.96
CA CYS A 51 16.74 9.30 -4.12
C CYS A 51 18.22 9.14 -4.47
N SER A 52 19.11 9.36 -3.50
CA SER A 52 20.56 9.24 -3.71
C SER A 52 20.97 7.86 -4.25
N HIS A 53 20.40 6.77 -3.72
CA HIS A 53 20.68 5.42 -4.22
C HIS A 53 20.15 5.19 -5.65
N CYS A 54 19.00 5.78 -6.01
CA CYS A 54 18.50 5.72 -7.39
C CYS A 54 19.40 6.49 -8.36
N GLN A 55 19.97 7.62 -7.94
CA GLN A 55 20.88 8.40 -8.76
C GLN A 55 22.18 7.64 -9.06
N VAL A 56 22.73 6.94 -8.05
CA VAL A 56 23.89 6.05 -8.22
C VAL A 56 23.55 4.92 -9.20
N LEU A 57 22.42 4.23 -9.02
CA LEU A 57 22.00 3.18 -9.95
C LEU A 57 21.83 3.72 -11.38
N ASN A 58 21.23 4.90 -11.56
CA ASN A 58 21.07 5.51 -12.87
C ASN A 58 22.41 5.86 -13.55
N GLN A 59 23.48 6.08 -12.78
CA GLN A 59 24.84 6.17 -13.33
C GLN A 59 25.38 4.80 -13.74
N ASN A 60 25.21 3.77 -12.89
CA ASN A 60 25.61 2.39 -13.20
C ASN A 60 24.91 1.87 -14.47
N LEU A 61 23.63 2.19 -14.66
CA LEU A 61 22.84 1.82 -15.85
C LEU A 61 23.30 2.50 -17.15
N LYS A 62 24.24 3.45 -17.09
CA LYS A 62 24.91 4.02 -18.28
C LYS A 62 26.21 3.29 -18.61
N ASN A 63 26.67 2.38 -17.75
CA ASN A 63 27.83 1.56 -18.04
C ASN A 63 27.52 0.65 -19.25
N PRO A 64 28.38 0.61 -20.29
CA PRO A 64 28.14 -0.18 -21.49
C PRO A 64 27.97 -1.68 -21.24
N GLU A 65 28.68 -2.24 -20.25
CA GLU A 65 28.63 -3.66 -19.90
C GLU A 65 27.25 -4.02 -19.32
N LEU A 66 26.81 -3.29 -18.30
CA LEU A 66 25.47 -3.48 -17.71
C LEU A 66 24.37 -3.19 -18.72
N SER A 67 24.51 -2.13 -19.51
CA SER A 67 23.50 -1.78 -20.52
C SER A 67 23.34 -2.86 -21.58
N LYS A 68 24.46 -3.41 -22.05
CA LYS A 68 24.46 -4.54 -22.98
C LYS A 68 23.84 -5.77 -22.34
N TYR A 69 24.25 -6.10 -21.11
CA TYR A 69 23.71 -7.22 -20.35
C TYR A 69 22.18 -7.16 -20.23
N LEU A 70 21.64 -6.01 -19.83
CA LEU A 70 20.20 -5.81 -19.67
C LEU A 70 19.45 -5.90 -21.01
N ASN A 71 20.00 -5.31 -22.07
CA ASN A 71 19.41 -5.39 -23.41
C ASN A 71 19.42 -6.82 -23.97
N ASP A 72 20.47 -7.59 -23.70
CA ASP A 72 20.62 -8.96 -24.19
C ASP A 72 19.65 -9.92 -23.47
N ASN A 73 19.38 -9.70 -22.18
CA ASN A 73 18.62 -10.66 -21.36
C ASN A 73 17.15 -10.26 -21.09
N TYR A 74 16.80 -8.97 -21.14
CA TYR A 74 15.48 -8.50 -20.70
C TYR A 74 14.82 -7.54 -21.69
N THR A 75 13.50 -7.43 -21.57
CA THR A 75 12.74 -6.29 -22.08
C THR A 75 12.64 -5.25 -20.96
N ASN A 76 13.30 -4.10 -21.14
CA ASN A 76 13.53 -3.14 -20.05
C ASN A 76 12.47 -2.04 -20.02
N MET A 77 11.97 -1.70 -18.84
CA MET A 77 11.05 -0.59 -18.58
C MET A 77 11.47 0.15 -17.29
N LYS A 78 11.10 1.43 -17.19
CA LYS A 78 11.25 2.24 -15.98
C LYS A 78 9.92 2.72 -15.45
N ILE A 79 9.82 2.86 -14.13
CA ILE A 79 8.73 3.54 -13.43
C ILE A 79 9.34 4.62 -12.55
N ASP A 80 8.98 5.88 -12.85
CA ASP A 80 9.22 7.04 -12.01
C ASP A 80 8.11 7.14 -10.96
N LEU A 81 8.50 6.99 -9.69
CA LEU A 81 7.58 7.00 -8.55
C LEU A 81 6.98 8.38 -8.26
N THR A 82 7.44 9.45 -8.92
CA THR A 82 6.79 10.78 -8.86
C THR A 82 5.64 10.90 -9.86
N ASN A 83 5.58 10.03 -10.88
CA ASN A 83 4.53 10.04 -11.88
C ASN A 83 3.35 9.17 -11.43
N GLN A 84 2.27 9.80 -10.95
CA GLN A 84 1.07 9.09 -10.48
C GLN A 84 0.47 8.15 -11.52
N SER A 85 0.54 8.46 -12.81
CA SER A 85 0.04 7.57 -13.87
C SER A 85 0.84 6.26 -13.96
N GLN A 86 2.15 6.32 -13.68
CA GLN A 86 3.02 5.14 -13.64
C GLN A 86 2.93 4.40 -12.29
N VAL A 87 2.71 5.12 -11.19
CA VAL A 87 2.45 4.48 -9.89
C VAL A 87 1.16 3.67 -9.91
N LYS A 88 0.12 4.15 -10.62
CA LYS A 88 -1.14 3.43 -10.79
C LYS A 88 -0.96 2.02 -11.34
N PHE A 89 0.04 1.78 -12.19
CA PHE A 89 0.37 0.44 -12.68
C PHE A 89 0.69 -0.55 -11.55
N LEU A 90 1.42 -0.09 -10.52
CA LEU A 90 1.76 -0.89 -9.34
C LEU A 90 0.51 -1.14 -8.50
N GLU A 91 -0.32 -0.10 -8.29
CA GLU A 91 -1.55 -0.18 -7.52
C GLU A 91 -2.56 -1.17 -8.11
N GLU A 92 -2.77 -1.12 -9.44
CA GLU A 92 -3.65 -2.02 -10.18
C GLU A 92 -3.20 -3.49 -10.10
N ARG A 93 -1.91 -3.73 -9.84
CA ARG A 93 -1.33 -5.07 -9.62
C ARG A 93 -1.14 -5.43 -8.15
N ASN A 94 -1.66 -4.60 -7.26
CA ASN A 94 -1.50 -4.71 -5.81
C ASN A 94 -0.04 -4.77 -5.33
N ILE A 95 0.88 -4.18 -6.09
CA ILE A 95 2.30 -4.10 -5.74
C ILE A 95 2.52 -2.85 -4.88
N ARG A 96 3.15 -3.01 -3.73
CA ARG A 96 3.63 -1.93 -2.88
C ARG A 96 5.13 -2.07 -2.67
N LEU A 97 5.87 -1.13 -3.20
CA LEU A 97 7.31 -1.06 -2.97
C LEU A 97 7.60 -0.73 -1.50
N ILE A 98 8.57 -1.44 -0.93
CA ILE A 98 9.03 -1.21 0.44
C ILE A 98 10.19 -0.22 0.43
N ASN A 99 11.10 -0.40 -0.53
CA ASN A 99 12.31 0.40 -0.75
C ASN A 99 12.44 0.72 -2.25
N TYR A 100 13.24 1.73 -2.57
CA TYR A 100 13.70 2.02 -3.93
C TYR A 100 15.18 2.46 -3.89
N PRO A 101 15.97 2.19 -4.94
CA PRO A 101 15.57 1.54 -6.19
C PRO A 101 15.27 0.05 -6.03
N VAL A 102 14.45 -0.49 -6.93
CA VAL A 102 14.12 -1.93 -6.96
C VAL A 102 13.87 -2.37 -8.40
N PHE A 103 14.38 -3.55 -8.74
CA PHE A 103 14.08 -4.24 -9.98
C PHE A 103 12.94 -5.23 -9.76
N LEU A 104 11.93 -5.18 -10.62
CA LEU A 104 10.82 -6.13 -10.65
C LEU A 104 10.90 -6.97 -11.92
N PHE A 105 10.75 -8.28 -11.78
CA PHE A 105 10.84 -9.23 -12.88
C PHE A 105 9.46 -9.81 -13.15
N PHE A 106 8.93 -9.57 -14.35
CA PHE A 106 7.66 -10.12 -14.81
C PHE A 106 7.89 -11.14 -15.91
N ASP A 107 7.05 -12.18 -15.95
CA ASP A 107 6.99 -13.08 -17.10
C ASP A 107 6.32 -12.38 -18.31
N ASP A 108 6.30 -13.08 -19.45
CA ASP A 108 5.65 -12.62 -20.68
C ASP A 108 4.12 -12.54 -20.58
N GLY A 109 3.53 -13.24 -19.61
CA GLY A 109 2.13 -13.12 -19.20
C GLY A 109 1.82 -11.82 -18.46
N GLY A 110 2.85 -11.17 -17.89
CA GLY A 110 2.75 -9.95 -17.11
C GLY A 110 2.53 -10.17 -15.61
N LYS A 111 2.89 -11.36 -15.10
CA LYS A 111 2.84 -11.72 -13.68
C LYS A 111 4.22 -11.52 -13.04
N LEU A 112 4.24 -10.84 -11.91
CA LEU A 112 5.47 -10.63 -11.12
C LEU A 112 6.00 -11.99 -10.63
N GLN A 113 7.24 -12.31 -10.99
CA GLN A 113 7.92 -13.55 -10.59
C GLN A 113 8.89 -13.29 -9.44
N TYR A 114 9.62 -12.18 -9.50
CA TYR A 114 10.75 -11.94 -8.61
C TYR A 114 11.07 -10.45 -8.47
N PHE A 115 11.95 -10.11 -7.54
CA PHE A 115 12.45 -8.75 -7.35
C PHE A 115 13.91 -8.75 -6.89
N LEU A 116 14.63 -7.66 -7.14
CA LEU A 116 15.97 -7.42 -6.62
C LEU A 116 16.11 -6.00 -6.06
N GLU A 117 16.69 -5.91 -4.87
CA GLU A 117 17.30 -4.66 -4.37
C GLU A 117 18.71 -4.59 -4.97
N PRO A 118 19.02 -3.59 -5.82
CA PRO A 118 20.27 -3.57 -6.59
C PRO A 118 21.48 -3.31 -5.70
N LYS A 119 22.60 -3.95 -6.04
CA LYS A 119 23.92 -3.70 -5.46
C LYS A 119 24.50 -2.35 -5.89
N GLU A 120 25.58 -1.93 -5.24
CA GLU A 120 26.11 -0.57 -5.38
C GLU A 120 26.99 -0.39 -6.62
N THR A 121 27.68 -1.45 -7.07
CA THR A 121 28.58 -1.40 -8.23
C THR A 121 28.04 -2.16 -9.43
N VAL A 122 28.56 -1.85 -10.63
CA VAL A 122 28.14 -2.50 -11.87
C VAL A 122 28.44 -4.01 -11.84
N GLU A 123 29.62 -4.38 -11.38
CA GLU A 123 30.08 -5.77 -11.32
C GLU A 123 29.20 -6.58 -10.37
N GLU A 124 28.89 -6.03 -9.19
CA GLU A 124 28.01 -6.68 -8.22
C GLU A 124 26.57 -6.81 -8.72
N ILE A 125 26.08 -5.83 -9.48
CA ILE A 125 24.74 -5.92 -10.10
C ILE A 125 24.72 -7.07 -11.11
N ILE A 126 25.72 -7.17 -12.00
CA ILE A 126 25.75 -8.25 -13.00
C ILE A 126 25.85 -9.62 -12.31
N VAL A 127 26.72 -9.76 -11.31
CA VAL A 127 26.83 -10.99 -10.51
C VAL A 127 25.49 -11.33 -9.85
N GLN A 128 24.82 -10.35 -9.24
CA GLN A 128 23.51 -10.55 -8.63
C GLN A 128 22.48 -11.03 -9.65
N PHE A 129 22.45 -10.47 -10.86
CA PHE A 129 21.51 -10.91 -11.90
C PHE A 129 21.78 -12.35 -12.36
N GLU A 130 23.04 -12.76 -12.48
CA GLU A 130 23.40 -14.14 -12.83
C GLU A 130 23.10 -15.14 -11.71
N GLU A 131 23.43 -14.82 -10.46
CA GLU A 131 23.12 -15.66 -9.30
C GLU A 131 21.61 -15.88 -9.12
N GLU A 132 20.81 -14.89 -9.53
CA GLU A 132 19.37 -14.87 -9.36
C GLU A 132 18.61 -15.24 -10.64
N ARG A 133 19.34 -15.66 -11.68
CA ARG A 133 18.77 -16.00 -12.97
C ARG A 133 17.83 -17.19 -12.85
N GLY A 134 16.60 -17.01 -13.32
CA GLY A 134 15.57 -18.04 -13.24
C GLY A 134 14.92 -18.18 -11.86
N ASN A 135 15.28 -17.33 -10.88
CA ASN A 135 14.58 -17.31 -9.61
C ASN A 135 13.13 -16.89 -9.77
N ASN A 136 12.30 -17.47 -8.91
CA ASN A 136 10.87 -17.26 -8.88
C ASN A 136 10.39 -17.31 -7.43
N CYS A 137 9.71 -16.28 -6.96
CA CYS A 137 9.07 -16.25 -5.66
C CYS A 137 7.57 -16.59 -5.72
N LEU A 138 7.03 -16.96 -6.87
CA LEU A 138 5.70 -17.56 -6.92
C LEU A 138 5.70 -18.89 -6.20
N GLU A 139 4.74 -19.03 -5.29
CA GLU A 139 4.54 -20.26 -4.53
C GLU A 139 5.75 -20.67 -3.67
N CYS A 140 6.66 -19.74 -3.38
CA CYS A 140 7.86 -20.03 -2.57
C CYS A 140 7.51 -20.48 -1.15
N GLU A 141 6.32 -20.15 -0.63
CA GLU A 141 5.77 -20.66 0.62
C GLU A 141 5.60 -22.19 0.61
N LYS A 142 5.51 -22.83 -0.56
CA LYS A 142 5.38 -24.29 -0.69
C LYS A 142 6.71 -25.04 -0.63
N ARG A 143 7.85 -24.33 -0.67
CA ARG A 143 9.17 -24.97 -0.59
C ARG A 143 9.37 -25.61 0.80
N VAL A 144 9.90 -26.84 0.80
CA VAL A 144 10.09 -27.64 2.01
C VAL A 144 11.46 -27.40 2.63
N ASN A 145 12.52 -27.30 1.82
CA ASN A 145 13.92 -27.20 2.28
C ASN A 145 14.55 -25.85 1.91
N ALA A 146 13.78 -24.77 1.97
CA ALA A 146 14.30 -23.43 1.71
C ALA A 146 15.20 -22.96 2.86
N THR A 147 16.35 -22.40 2.51
CA THR A 147 17.25 -21.73 3.45
C THR A 147 16.58 -20.50 4.08
N LEU A 148 17.14 -20.01 5.21
CA LEU A 148 16.66 -18.79 5.85
C LEU A 148 16.61 -17.60 4.88
N ASN A 149 17.66 -17.43 4.06
CA ASN A 149 17.73 -16.33 3.10
C ASN A 149 16.65 -16.43 2.01
N GLU A 150 16.38 -17.64 1.50
CA GLU A 150 15.29 -17.87 0.55
C GLU A 150 13.91 -17.57 1.16
N ASN A 151 13.68 -17.99 2.41
CA ASN A 151 12.43 -17.68 3.11
C ASN A 151 12.29 -16.18 3.36
N VAL A 152 13.36 -15.47 3.75
CA VAL A 152 13.35 -14.01 3.92
C VAL A 152 13.02 -13.30 2.61
N LYS A 153 13.64 -13.70 1.49
CA LYS A 153 13.32 -13.18 0.15
C LYS A 153 11.85 -13.43 -0.21
N CYS A 154 11.37 -14.65 0.03
CA CYS A 154 9.97 -15.04 -0.17
C CYS A 154 9.00 -14.16 0.65
N ALA A 155 9.34 -13.86 1.89
CA ALA A 155 8.53 -13.02 2.76
C ALA A 155 8.49 -11.56 2.31
N ILE A 156 9.61 -11.00 1.85
CA ILE A 156 9.65 -9.66 1.25
C ILE A 156 8.79 -9.63 -0.02
N PHE A 157 8.85 -10.67 -0.84
CA PHE A 157 8.02 -10.78 -2.03
C PHE A 157 6.53 -10.75 -1.71
N TYR A 158 6.07 -11.50 -0.71
CA TYR A 158 4.66 -11.44 -0.29
C TYR A 158 4.27 -10.13 0.39
N ARG A 159 5.22 -9.45 1.04
CA ARG A 159 5.02 -8.08 1.52
C ARG A 159 4.84 -7.10 0.37
N LEU A 160 5.61 -7.22 -0.73
CA LEU A 160 5.43 -6.42 -1.95
C LEU A 160 4.05 -6.63 -2.56
N LEU A 161 3.57 -7.87 -2.60
CA LEU A 161 2.24 -8.23 -3.13
C LEU A 161 1.08 -7.97 -2.15
N LYS A 162 1.38 -7.52 -0.92
CA LYS A 162 0.43 -7.37 0.19
C LYS A 162 -0.38 -8.65 0.50
N ASP A 163 0.17 -9.83 0.20
CA ASP A 163 -0.47 -11.12 0.46
C ASP A 163 -0.20 -11.53 1.92
N GLN A 164 -1.07 -11.10 2.83
CA GLN A 164 -0.88 -11.34 4.26
C GLN A 164 -0.92 -12.82 4.63
N ASP A 165 -1.73 -13.64 3.93
CA ASP A 165 -1.89 -15.05 4.27
C ASP A 165 -0.60 -15.81 3.97
N LYS A 166 -0.05 -15.63 2.76
CA LYS A 166 1.23 -16.24 2.40
C LYS A 166 2.40 -15.61 3.16
N GLY A 167 2.37 -14.30 3.37
CA GLY A 167 3.34 -13.58 4.18
C GLY A 167 3.40 -14.09 5.62
N ASN A 168 2.25 -14.34 6.26
CA ASN A 168 2.20 -14.90 7.60
C ASN A 168 2.71 -16.34 7.64
N ALA A 169 2.36 -17.17 6.66
CA ALA A 169 2.84 -18.55 6.56
C ALA A 169 4.38 -18.62 6.50
N ILE A 170 5.00 -17.79 5.64
CA ILE A 170 6.46 -17.76 5.52
C ILE A 170 7.12 -17.11 6.74
N ASN A 171 6.52 -16.08 7.34
CA ASN A 171 7.03 -15.47 8.57
C ASN A 171 7.05 -16.45 9.74
N ASN A 172 6.06 -17.34 9.84
CA ASN A 172 6.07 -18.43 10.83
C ASN A 172 7.21 -19.41 10.56
N LYS A 173 7.37 -19.85 9.31
CA LYS A 173 8.49 -20.74 8.91
C LYS A 173 9.86 -20.14 9.25
N ILE A 174 10.07 -18.85 8.96
CA ILE A 174 11.31 -18.14 9.31
C ILE A 174 11.49 -18.19 10.83
N PHE A 175 10.48 -17.79 11.61
CA PHE A 175 10.58 -17.76 13.06
C PHE A 175 10.87 -19.13 13.69
N GLU A 176 10.24 -20.18 13.16
CA GLU A 176 10.43 -21.57 13.60
C GLU A 176 11.82 -22.12 13.25
N SER A 177 12.43 -21.62 12.17
CA SER A 177 13.78 -22.02 11.75
C SER A 177 14.92 -21.39 12.55
N LEU A 178 14.62 -20.37 13.38
CA LEU A 178 15.61 -19.73 14.24
C LEU A 178 15.84 -20.56 15.51
N GLU A 179 17.10 -20.67 15.92
CA GLU A 179 17.45 -21.25 17.22
C GLU A 179 16.89 -20.39 18.36
N GLU A 180 16.62 -20.98 19.53
CA GLU A 180 16.05 -20.24 20.67
C GLU A 180 16.92 -19.04 21.11
N SER A 181 18.25 -19.19 21.04
CA SER A 181 19.20 -18.10 21.32
C SER A 181 19.15 -16.96 20.29
N GLU A 182 18.67 -17.24 19.07
CA GLU A 182 18.62 -16.28 17.97
C GLU A 182 17.30 -15.50 17.93
N LYS A 183 16.21 -16.05 18.48
CA LYS A 183 14.87 -15.44 18.42
C LYS A 183 14.82 -14.02 18.99
N ALA A 184 15.57 -13.76 20.07
CA ALA A 184 15.67 -12.44 20.71
C ALA A 184 16.91 -11.61 20.30
N SER A 185 17.57 -11.97 19.19
CA SER A 185 18.79 -11.30 18.71
C SER A 185 18.51 -10.06 17.84
N LEU A 186 19.55 -9.25 17.62
CA LEU A 186 19.53 -8.17 16.63
C LEU A 186 19.23 -8.68 15.21
N GLY A 187 19.72 -9.87 14.85
CA GLY A 187 19.46 -10.50 13.55
C GLY A 187 17.97 -10.79 13.35
N SER A 188 17.34 -11.45 14.32
CA SER A 188 15.90 -11.70 14.32
C SER A 188 15.09 -10.40 14.27
N TRP A 189 15.47 -9.38 15.05
CA TRP A 189 14.81 -8.07 15.01
C TRP A 189 14.91 -7.37 13.66
N ASN A 190 16.07 -7.46 12.99
CA ASN A 190 16.24 -6.91 11.65
C ASN A 190 15.41 -7.67 10.60
N ILE A 191 15.29 -8.99 10.74
CA ILE A 191 14.37 -9.78 9.90
C ILE A 191 12.93 -9.34 10.14
N PHE A 192 12.47 -9.22 11.39
CA PHE A 192 11.12 -8.73 11.73
C PHE A 192 10.76 -7.46 10.97
N LYS A 193 11.60 -6.41 11.09
CA LYS A 193 11.38 -5.11 10.43
C LYS A 193 11.30 -5.24 8.90
N LYS A 194 12.04 -6.19 8.33
CA LYS A 194 12.10 -6.40 6.87
C LYS A 194 10.90 -7.20 6.34
N VAL A 195 10.42 -8.21 7.06
CA VAL A 195 9.47 -9.19 6.51
C VAL A 195 8.05 -9.09 7.05
N VAL A 196 7.85 -8.53 8.25
CA VAL A 196 6.52 -8.51 8.89
C VAL A 196 5.73 -7.28 8.46
N PHE A 197 4.47 -7.51 8.05
CA PHE A 197 3.53 -6.47 7.65
C PHE A 197 2.08 -6.74 8.09
N SER A 198 1.91 -7.73 8.97
CA SER A 198 0.65 -8.11 9.62
C SER A 198 0.98 -8.64 11.03
N PRO A 199 0.09 -8.45 12.02
CA PRO A 199 0.30 -8.96 13.38
C PRO A 199 -0.02 -10.45 13.55
N ASN A 200 -0.62 -11.09 12.55
CA ASN A 200 -1.15 -12.46 12.65
C ASN A 200 -0.10 -13.54 12.34
N ASN A 201 1.10 -13.42 12.93
CA ASN A 201 2.18 -14.40 12.81
C ASN A 201 3.03 -14.47 14.09
N MET A 202 3.74 -15.57 14.28
CA MET A 202 4.59 -15.85 15.46
C MET A 202 5.67 -14.79 15.64
N PHE A 203 6.24 -14.28 14.55
CA PHE A 203 7.28 -13.26 14.57
C PHE A 203 6.80 -11.98 15.26
N PHE A 204 5.61 -11.48 14.89
CA PHE A 204 4.99 -10.32 15.55
C PHE A 204 4.62 -10.63 16.99
N GLN A 205 3.98 -11.77 17.26
CA GLN A 205 3.55 -12.14 18.61
C GLN A 205 4.74 -12.23 19.59
N PHE A 206 5.86 -12.78 19.12
CA PHE A 206 7.08 -12.82 19.90
C PHE A 206 7.63 -11.43 20.18
N TRP A 207 7.82 -10.59 19.16
CA TRP A 207 8.46 -9.29 19.33
C TRP A 207 7.59 -8.29 20.08
N ILE A 208 6.27 -8.29 19.89
CA ILE A 208 5.38 -7.41 20.67
C ILE A 208 5.35 -7.83 22.15
N LYS A 209 5.53 -9.12 22.46
CA LYS A 209 5.71 -9.60 23.84
C LYS A 209 7.04 -9.12 24.42
N ASN A 210 8.10 -9.13 23.61
CA ASN A 210 9.47 -8.75 23.96
C ASN A 210 9.85 -7.32 23.55
N HIS A 211 8.89 -6.40 23.46
CA HIS A 211 9.13 -5.06 22.91
C HIS A 211 10.20 -4.23 23.64
N VAL A 212 10.45 -4.48 24.94
CA VAL A 212 11.54 -3.85 25.70
C VAL A 212 12.91 -4.30 25.18
N GLN A 213 13.04 -5.59 24.83
CA GLN A 213 14.26 -6.10 24.22
C GLN A 213 14.47 -5.46 22.85
N ALA A 214 13.41 -5.35 22.03
CA ALA A 214 13.48 -4.63 20.75
C ALA A 214 13.94 -3.18 20.93
N ALA A 215 13.41 -2.46 21.93
CA ALA A 215 13.85 -1.09 22.25
C ALA A 215 15.34 -1.04 22.61
N SER A 216 15.84 -2.02 23.39
CA SER A 216 17.25 -2.08 23.76
C SER A 216 18.17 -2.29 22.55
N LEU A 217 17.76 -3.10 21.58
CA LEU A 217 18.46 -3.33 20.31
C LEU A 217 18.48 -2.09 19.40
N GLU A 218 17.53 -1.18 19.56
CA GLU A 218 17.45 0.12 18.86
C GLU A 218 18.13 1.26 19.63
N GLY A 219 18.87 0.95 20.70
CA GLY A 219 19.56 1.93 21.53
C GLY A 219 18.62 2.80 22.37
N ASN A 220 17.47 2.25 22.80
CA ASN A 220 16.42 2.97 23.54
C ASN A 220 15.84 4.18 22.81
N SER A 221 15.80 4.13 21.47
CA SER A 221 15.02 5.05 20.65
C SER A 221 13.54 4.61 20.54
N ASN A 222 12.65 5.42 19.96
CA ASN A 222 11.25 5.03 19.68
C ASN A 222 11.08 4.26 18.35
N LYS A 223 12.17 3.83 17.72
CA LYS A 223 12.15 3.17 16.40
C LYS A 223 11.43 1.82 16.41
N GLU A 224 11.47 1.11 17.53
CA GLU A 224 10.72 -0.13 17.74
C GLU A 224 9.22 0.11 17.71
N LYS A 225 8.74 1.19 18.36
CA LYS A 225 7.34 1.57 18.34
C LYS A 225 6.89 1.92 16.93
N ASP A 226 7.72 2.64 16.18
CA ASP A 226 7.43 2.99 14.79
C ASP A 226 7.32 1.74 13.90
N ALA A 227 8.18 0.73 14.11
CA ALA A 227 8.10 -0.55 13.41
C ALA A 227 6.78 -1.29 13.70
N PHE A 228 6.41 -1.44 14.98
CA PHE A 228 5.14 -2.08 15.35
C PHE A 228 3.92 -1.28 14.87
N ALA A 229 3.96 0.04 15.03
CA ALA A 229 2.94 0.97 14.58
C ALA A 229 2.66 0.82 13.08
N SER A 230 3.71 0.78 12.27
CA SER A 230 3.60 0.60 10.82
C SER A 230 2.89 -0.70 10.47
N ILE A 231 3.23 -1.80 11.16
CA ILE A 231 2.59 -3.11 10.97
C ILE A 231 1.11 -3.08 11.35
N ILE A 232 0.79 -2.47 12.50
CA ILE A 232 -0.59 -2.31 12.98
C ILE A 232 -1.41 -1.49 11.98
N GLN A 233 -0.88 -0.38 11.47
CA GLN A 233 -1.57 0.45 10.47
C GLN A 233 -1.77 -0.29 9.14
N MET A 234 -0.76 -1.03 8.67
CA MET A 234 -0.89 -1.84 7.45
C MET A 234 -1.99 -2.90 7.58
N HIS A 235 -2.06 -3.57 8.73
CA HIS A 235 -3.12 -4.54 8.98
C HIS A 235 -4.49 -3.88 9.17
N ALA A 236 -4.57 -2.76 9.90
CA ALA A 236 -5.79 -1.99 10.03
C ALA A 236 -6.35 -1.61 8.65
N LYS A 237 -5.49 -1.14 7.73
CA LYS A 237 -5.90 -0.80 6.37
C LYS A 237 -6.38 -2.01 5.58
N PHE A 238 -5.76 -3.18 5.78
CA PHE A 238 -6.23 -4.44 5.20
C PHE A 238 -7.63 -4.81 5.69
N LEU A 239 -7.92 -4.62 6.99
CA LEU A 239 -9.25 -4.85 7.55
C LEU A 239 -10.29 -3.83 7.03
N GLU A 240 -9.89 -2.58 6.75
CA GLU A 240 -10.80 -1.58 6.17
C GLU A 240 -11.33 -1.99 4.80
N ASN A 241 -10.54 -2.75 4.04
CA ASN A 241 -10.92 -3.28 2.73
C ASN A 241 -11.79 -4.55 2.83
N LYS A 242 -12.00 -5.08 4.03
CA LYS A 242 -12.90 -6.22 4.26
C LYS A 242 -14.27 -5.73 4.71
N ASP A 243 -15.31 -6.35 4.18
CA ASP A 243 -16.67 -6.10 4.64
C ASP A 243 -16.90 -6.59 6.07
N VAL A 244 -16.28 -7.70 6.46
CA VAL A 244 -16.41 -8.30 7.78
C VAL A 244 -15.06 -8.82 8.27
N TYR A 245 -14.81 -8.63 9.56
CA TYR A 245 -13.66 -9.17 10.27
C TYR A 245 -14.07 -9.46 11.72
N PRO A 246 -13.41 -10.42 12.38
CA PRO A 246 -13.80 -10.85 13.72
C PRO A 246 -13.41 -9.81 14.77
N LYS A 247 -14.20 -9.73 15.84
CA LYS A 247 -13.97 -8.79 16.95
C LYS A 247 -12.58 -8.93 17.59
N TRP A 248 -12.09 -10.16 17.72
CA TRP A 248 -10.80 -10.42 18.35
C TRP A 248 -9.63 -9.77 17.59
N GLU A 249 -9.71 -9.60 16.26
CA GLU A 249 -8.66 -8.90 15.50
C GLU A 249 -8.60 -7.43 15.90
N LEU A 250 -9.76 -6.77 15.97
CA LEU A 250 -9.87 -5.38 16.39
C LEU A 250 -9.41 -5.16 17.84
N ASP A 251 -9.86 -6.03 18.75
CA ASP A 251 -9.46 -5.98 20.16
C ASP A 251 -7.94 -6.20 20.31
N SER A 252 -7.35 -7.06 19.48
CA SER A 252 -5.89 -7.26 19.46
C SER A 252 -5.14 -6.00 19.03
N LEU A 253 -5.62 -5.28 18.01
CA LEU A 253 -5.00 -4.03 17.58
C LEU A 253 -5.00 -2.97 18.69
N HIS A 254 -6.10 -2.86 19.43
CA HIS A 254 -6.16 -2.01 20.63
C HIS A 254 -5.15 -2.43 21.68
N ALA A 255 -5.07 -3.73 21.97
CA ALA A 255 -4.14 -4.27 22.96
C ALA A 255 -2.68 -4.00 22.56
N TYR A 256 -2.32 -4.16 21.28
CA TYR A 256 -0.97 -3.88 20.80
C TYR A 256 -0.62 -2.40 20.93
N LEU A 257 -1.51 -1.49 20.51
CA LEU A 257 -1.26 -0.05 20.66
C LEU A 257 -1.15 0.37 22.13
N ALA A 258 -2.01 -0.16 23.00
CA ALA A 258 -1.94 0.11 24.44
C ALA A 258 -0.61 -0.38 25.03
N LYS A 259 -0.15 -1.58 24.62
CA LYS A 259 1.13 -2.13 25.03
C LYS A 259 2.33 -1.28 24.60
N LEU A 260 2.22 -0.59 23.46
CA LEU A 260 3.22 0.37 22.98
C LEU A 260 3.10 1.76 23.63
N GLY A 261 2.21 1.93 24.61
CA GLY A 261 2.01 3.17 25.35
C GLY A 261 1.08 4.18 24.68
N ALA A 262 0.29 3.78 23.67
CA ALA A 262 -0.74 4.65 23.12
C ALA A 262 -1.90 4.79 24.11
N ASP A 263 -2.25 6.03 24.47
CA ASP A 263 -3.43 6.35 25.28
C ASP A 263 -4.75 6.09 24.50
N GLU A 264 -5.90 6.21 25.18
CA GLU A 264 -7.21 5.98 24.54
C GLU A 264 -7.43 6.89 23.33
N LYS A 265 -7.05 8.17 23.42
CA LYS A 265 -7.21 9.15 22.34
C LYS A 265 -6.41 8.73 21.10
N ARG A 266 -5.16 8.29 21.27
CA ARG A 266 -4.29 7.84 20.18
C ARG A 266 -4.75 6.52 19.58
N ARG A 267 -5.28 5.60 20.38
CA ARG A 267 -5.86 4.35 19.85
C ARG A 267 -7.12 4.62 19.06
N LEU A 268 -8.02 5.44 19.59
CA LEU A 268 -9.23 5.85 18.91
C LEU A 268 -8.90 6.52 17.59
N SER A 269 -7.97 7.48 17.53
CA SER A 269 -7.64 8.17 16.28
C SER A 269 -7.15 7.24 15.16
N TRP A 270 -6.65 6.04 15.50
CA TRP A 270 -6.20 5.04 14.53
C TRP A 270 -7.27 4.03 14.16
N LEU A 271 -8.09 3.59 15.13
CA LEU A 271 -8.94 2.41 14.97
C LEU A 271 -10.44 2.72 14.91
N TRP A 272 -10.86 3.94 15.18
CA TRP A 272 -12.29 4.30 15.22
C TRP A 272 -13.03 3.98 13.91
N GLY A 273 -12.36 4.15 12.76
CA GLY A 273 -12.93 3.90 11.45
C GLY A 273 -13.26 2.42 11.23
N LEU A 274 -12.41 1.55 11.78
CA LEU A 274 -12.66 0.11 11.86
C LEU A 274 -13.77 -0.17 12.86
N GLU A 275 -13.64 0.25 14.12
CA GLU A 275 -14.66 0.01 15.14
C GLU A 275 -16.07 0.40 14.71
N LEU A 276 -16.22 1.57 14.07
CA LEU A 276 -17.51 1.99 13.55
C LEU A 276 -18.01 1.03 12.46
N ASN A 277 -17.16 0.65 11.51
CA ASN A 277 -17.53 -0.33 10.48
C ASN A 277 -17.97 -1.67 11.12
N TYR A 278 -17.24 -2.16 12.12
CA TYR A 278 -17.57 -3.39 12.84
C TYR A 278 -18.96 -3.30 13.49
N TYR A 279 -19.24 -2.24 14.26
CA TYR A 279 -20.52 -2.06 14.93
C TYR A 279 -21.68 -1.90 13.95
N LEU A 280 -21.49 -1.12 12.88
CA LEU A 280 -22.53 -0.93 11.86
C LEU A 280 -22.85 -2.24 11.11
N ASN A 281 -21.84 -3.03 10.76
CA ASN A 281 -22.02 -4.32 10.08
C ASN A 281 -22.66 -5.38 10.99
N SER A 282 -22.32 -5.39 12.27
CA SER A 282 -22.92 -6.29 13.27
C SER A 282 -24.27 -5.80 13.79
N LYS A 283 -24.75 -4.65 13.30
CA LYS A 283 -25.99 -3.98 13.73
C LYS A 283 -26.03 -3.65 15.24
N ASP A 284 -24.86 -3.52 15.87
CA ASP A 284 -24.73 -3.01 17.24
C ASP A 284 -24.74 -1.48 17.24
N TYR A 285 -25.91 -0.91 16.98
CA TYR A 285 -26.08 0.54 16.86
C TYR A 285 -25.87 1.28 18.17
N ASN A 286 -26.02 0.62 19.33
CA ASN A 286 -25.73 1.24 20.62
C ASN A 286 -24.23 1.50 20.77
N SER A 287 -23.39 0.51 20.47
CA SER A 287 -21.94 0.68 20.47
C SER A 287 -21.49 1.67 19.40
N ALA A 288 -22.10 1.64 18.20
CA ALA A 288 -21.82 2.62 17.15
C ALA A 288 -22.11 4.06 17.62
N LYS A 289 -23.28 4.33 18.22
CA LYS A 289 -23.63 5.65 18.75
C LYS A 289 -22.67 6.10 19.84
N ASN A 290 -22.32 5.21 20.77
CA ASN A 290 -21.38 5.54 21.84
C ASN A 290 -20.00 5.92 21.28
N LEU A 291 -19.51 5.18 20.29
CA LEU A 291 -18.27 5.53 19.59
C LEU A 291 -18.38 6.87 18.86
N CYS A 292 -19.45 7.10 18.11
CA CYS A 292 -19.68 8.37 17.41
C CYS A 292 -19.71 9.56 18.39
N ARG A 293 -20.40 9.42 19.53
CA ARG A 293 -20.42 10.46 20.59
C ARG A 293 -19.04 10.72 21.16
N LYS A 294 -18.26 9.66 21.46
CA LYS A 294 -16.85 9.79 21.90
C LYS A 294 -16.01 10.55 20.86
N MET A 295 -16.13 10.17 19.58
CA MET A 295 -15.39 10.83 18.50
C MET A 295 -15.74 12.31 18.40
N THR A 296 -17.03 12.66 18.42
CA THR A 296 -17.46 14.06 18.38
C THR A 296 -17.15 14.86 19.64
N PHE A 297 -16.96 14.18 20.78
CA PHE A 297 -16.49 14.83 22.00
C PHE A 297 -14.99 15.17 21.90
N ILE A 298 -14.18 14.25 21.38
CA ILE A 298 -12.73 14.45 21.22
C ILE A 298 -12.42 15.41 20.06
N TYR A 299 -13.19 15.33 18.98
CA TYR A 299 -13.03 16.11 17.75
C TYR A 299 -14.36 16.79 17.36
N PRO A 300 -14.73 17.89 18.04
CA PRO A 300 -16.03 18.55 17.87
C PRO A 300 -16.05 19.48 16.64
N ASP A 301 -15.63 18.99 15.47
CA ASP A 301 -15.52 19.76 14.24
C ASP A 301 -16.41 19.23 13.10
N ALA A 302 -16.68 20.11 12.13
CA ALA A 302 -17.59 19.82 11.03
C ALA A 302 -17.12 18.68 10.11
N ASN A 303 -15.81 18.44 9.99
CA ASN A 303 -15.29 17.34 9.17
C ASN A 303 -15.54 16.01 9.86
N THR A 304 -15.35 15.94 11.18
CA THR A 304 -15.67 14.75 11.98
C THR A 304 -17.15 14.39 11.87
N TYR A 305 -18.06 15.35 12.04
CA TYR A 305 -19.50 15.11 11.87
C TYR A 305 -19.84 14.63 10.46
N SER A 306 -19.27 15.28 9.42
CA SER A 306 -19.52 14.92 8.03
C SER A 306 -19.07 13.50 7.72
N PHE A 307 -17.87 13.11 8.14
CA PHE A 307 -17.35 11.77 7.88
C PHE A 307 -18.17 10.69 8.59
N LEU A 308 -18.53 10.91 9.87
CA LEU A 308 -19.37 9.97 10.61
C LEU A 308 -20.72 9.79 9.94
N SER A 309 -21.34 10.90 9.54
CA SER A 309 -22.63 10.89 8.87
C SER A 309 -22.59 10.16 7.52
N GLU A 310 -21.53 10.36 6.73
CA GLU A 310 -21.35 9.66 5.45
C GLU A 310 -21.25 8.14 5.66
N LYS A 311 -20.40 7.70 6.60
CA LYS A 311 -20.25 6.28 6.94
C LYS A 311 -21.54 5.64 7.44
N ILE A 312 -22.25 6.32 8.33
CA ILE A 312 -23.53 5.84 8.85
C ILE A 312 -24.54 5.73 7.71
N ASN A 313 -24.67 6.77 6.88
CA ASN A 313 -25.67 6.78 5.83
C ASN A 313 -25.44 5.71 4.77
N ALA A 314 -24.18 5.35 4.51
CA ALA A 314 -23.80 4.29 3.58
C ALA A 314 -24.10 2.87 4.10
N LYS A 315 -24.24 2.66 5.41
CA LYS A 315 -24.39 1.32 6.02
C LYS A 315 -25.68 1.08 6.79
N VAL A 316 -26.39 2.13 7.19
CA VAL A 316 -27.62 2.03 7.99
C VAL A 316 -28.82 2.39 7.13
N GLU A 317 -29.71 1.44 6.90
CA GLU A 317 -30.93 1.65 6.10
C GLU A 317 -32.10 2.19 6.93
N GLY A 318 -32.13 1.91 8.24
CA GLY A 318 -33.21 2.26 9.14
C GLY A 318 -32.97 3.53 9.97
N VAL A 319 -33.77 3.65 11.05
CA VAL A 319 -33.82 4.81 11.95
C VAL A 319 -32.87 4.73 13.13
N GLU A 320 -32.08 3.67 13.24
CA GLU A 320 -31.36 3.32 14.46
C GLU A 320 -30.28 4.34 14.87
N MET A 321 -29.82 5.15 13.91
CA MET A 321 -28.86 6.24 14.10
C MET A 321 -29.50 7.64 13.99
N TYR A 322 -30.83 7.74 13.89
CA TYR A 322 -31.53 9.01 13.70
C TYR A 322 -31.44 9.93 14.92
N ASP A 323 -31.51 9.37 16.13
CA ASP A 323 -31.33 10.10 17.39
C ASP A 323 -29.94 10.76 17.47
N TYR A 324 -28.89 10.02 17.10
CA TYR A 324 -27.54 10.56 17.04
C TYR A 324 -27.43 11.72 16.03
N PHE A 325 -28.05 11.59 14.85
CA PHE A 325 -28.10 12.70 13.89
C PHE A 325 -28.75 13.95 14.52
N LEU A 326 -29.90 13.80 15.20
CA LEU A 326 -30.57 14.90 15.87
C LEU A 326 -29.69 15.58 16.93
N GLU A 327 -28.86 14.83 17.65
CA GLU A 327 -27.92 15.37 18.64
C GLU A 327 -26.84 16.27 18.02
N ILE A 328 -26.37 15.96 16.81
CA ILE A 328 -25.23 16.63 16.19
C ILE A 328 -25.60 17.65 15.13
N LYS A 329 -26.80 17.58 14.53
CA LYS A 329 -27.17 18.32 13.31
C LYS A 329 -26.91 19.83 13.39
N ASP A 330 -27.23 20.44 14.54
CA ASP A 330 -27.11 21.90 14.70
C ASP A 330 -25.65 22.32 14.91
N LYS A 331 -24.88 21.54 15.67
CA LYS A 331 -23.43 21.76 15.87
C LYS A 331 -22.66 21.55 14.57
N TRP A 332 -23.05 20.52 13.82
CA TRP A 332 -22.46 20.22 12.52
C TRP A 332 -22.69 21.38 11.56
N LEU A 333 -23.95 21.80 11.37
CA LEU A 333 -24.29 22.90 10.46
C LEU A 333 -23.58 24.21 10.85
N ALA A 334 -23.51 24.52 12.15
CA ALA A 334 -22.85 25.73 12.65
C ALA A 334 -21.34 25.75 12.34
N GLY A 335 -20.69 24.58 12.29
CA GLY A 335 -19.26 24.46 11.98
C GLY A 335 -18.91 24.59 10.50
N LEU A 336 -19.89 24.53 9.59
CA LEU A 336 -19.67 24.56 8.15
C LEU A 336 -19.56 25.99 7.62
N ARG A 337 -18.44 26.29 6.94
CA ARG A 337 -18.19 27.62 6.33
C ARG A 337 -18.41 27.62 4.82
N ASP A 338 -17.92 26.60 4.13
CA ASP A 338 -18.04 26.48 2.67
C ASP A 338 -19.49 26.15 2.26
N PRO A 339 -20.11 26.92 1.35
CA PRO A 339 -21.42 26.59 0.78
C PRO A 339 -21.51 25.16 0.25
N LYS A 340 -20.48 24.64 -0.41
CA LYS A 340 -20.48 23.25 -0.93
C LYS A 340 -20.65 22.23 0.19
N HIS A 341 -19.97 22.43 1.32
CA HIS A 341 -20.11 21.53 2.46
C HIS A 341 -21.47 21.68 3.15
N LYS A 342 -22.06 22.88 3.19
CA LYS A 342 -23.44 23.08 3.66
C LYS A 342 -24.44 22.35 2.78
N SER A 343 -24.27 22.43 1.45
CA SER A 343 -25.09 21.67 0.50
C SER A 343 -24.99 20.17 0.75
N ALA A 344 -23.77 19.64 0.91
CA ALA A 344 -23.54 18.24 1.24
C ALA A 344 -24.19 17.80 2.57
N TYR A 345 -24.12 18.64 3.61
CA TYR A 345 -24.83 18.42 4.87
C TYR A 345 -26.33 18.25 4.65
N PHE A 346 -26.96 19.16 3.92
CA PHE A 346 -28.40 19.11 3.69
C PHE A 346 -28.84 17.89 2.86
N ILE A 347 -28.00 17.43 1.94
CA ILE A 347 -28.23 16.16 1.22
C ILE A 347 -28.18 14.97 2.18
N GLN A 348 -27.21 14.95 3.11
CA GLN A 348 -27.10 13.89 4.12
C GLN A 348 -28.23 13.95 5.15
N ALA A 349 -28.64 15.14 5.58
CA ALA A 349 -29.79 15.35 6.45
C ALA A 349 -31.08 14.82 5.82
N ALA A 350 -31.29 15.07 4.52
CA ALA A 350 -32.42 14.51 3.78
C ALA A 350 -32.46 12.98 3.82
N GLN A 351 -31.30 12.31 3.79
CA GLN A 351 -31.23 10.85 3.91
C GLN A 351 -31.65 10.36 5.31
N TYR A 352 -31.29 11.07 6.38
CA TYR A 352 -31.78 10.75 7.72
C TYR A 352 -33.29 10.97 7.87
N TYR A 353 -33.82 12.07 7.33
CA TYR A 353 -35.25 12.34 7.35
C TYR A 353 -36.04 11.33 6.52
N ASN A 354 -35.50 10.89 5.37
CA ASN A 354 -36.07 9.79 4.60
C ASN A 354 -36.21 8.52 5.44
N LYS A 355 -35.09 8.06 6.01
CA LYS A 355 -35.04 6.81 6.79
C LYS A 355 -36.01 6.81 7.97
N SER A 356 -36.26 7.99 8.55
CA SER A 356 -37.21 8.20 9.64
C SER A 356 -38.64 8.54 9.21
N GLY A 357 -38.96 8.52 7.91
CA GLY A 357 -40.30 8.80 7.39
C GLY A 357 -40.72 10.27 7.40
N GLN A 358 -39.80 11.19 7.70
CA GLN A 358 -40.01 12.63 7.75
C GLN A 358 -39.89 13.25 6.36
N LYS A 359 -40.90 12.99 5.51
CA LYS A 359 -40.89 13.39 4.09
C LYS A 359 -40.82 14.90 3.90
N ILE A 360 -41.48 15.67 4.75
CA ILE A 360 -41.52 17.14 4.66
C ILE A 360 -40.11 17.70 4.93
N GLU A 361 -39.47 17.22 5.99
CA GLU A 361 -38.12 17.60 6.40
C GLU A 361 -37.07 17.15 5.39
N CYS A 362 -37.28 15.98 4.76
CA CYS A 362 -36.46 15.49 3.64
C CYS A 362 -36.49 16.49 2.47
N VAL A 363 -37.67 16.88 2.01
CA VAL A 363 -37.84 17.85 0.91
C VAL A 363 -37.29 19.23 1.30
N ASN A 364 -37.58 19.69 2.52
CA ASN A 364 -37.09 20.97 3.03
C ASN A 364 -35.56 21.02 3.07
N SER A 365 -34.91 19.92 3.47
CA SER A 365 -33.44 19.82 3.47
C SER A 365 -32.89 19.94 2.05
N LEU A 366 -33.48 19.27 1.06
CA LEU A 366 -33.03 19.38 -0.33
C LEU A 366 -33.28 20.78 -0.93
N ASN A 367 -34.33 21.47 -0.50
CA ASN A 367 -34.54 22.88 -0.85
C ASN A 367 -33.44 23.78 -0.24
N GLN A 368 -33.04 23.54 1.00
CA GLN A 368 -31.91 24.23 1.63
C GLN A 368 -30.60 23.96 0.88
N ALA A 369 -30.33 22.71 0.46
CA ALA A 369 -29.15 22.38 -0.33
C ALA A 369 -29.04 23.21 -1.62
N THR A 370 -30.16 23.56 -2.24
CA THR A 370 -30.22 24.40 -3.46
C THR A 370 -29.76 25.83 -3.19
N GLN A 371 -30.04 26.36 -2.01
CA GLN A 371 -29.53 27.68 -1.59
C GLN A 371 -28.01 27.71 -1.45
N PHE A 372 -27.39 26.53 -1.30
CA PHE A 372 -25.95 26.36 -1.18
C PHE A 372 -25.29 25.72 -2.42
N GLY A 373 -25.95 25.81 -3.58
CA GLY A 373 -25.35 25.46 -4.87
C GLY A 373 -25.67 24.06 -5.41
N LEU A 374 -26.60 23.31 -4.81
CA LEU A 374 -27.16 22.12 -5.45
C LEU A 374 -28.01 22.53 -6.67
N SER A 375 -27.82 21.86 -7.82
CA SER A 375 -28.62 22.15 -9.02
C SER A 375 -30.07 21.69 -8.84
N ILE A 376 -31.02 22.33 -9.54
CA ILE A 376 -32.43 21.93 -9.52
C ILE A 376 -32.61 20.50 -10.05
N SER A 377 -31.80 20.11 -11.06
CA SER A 377 -31.81 18.76 -11.62
C SER A 377 -31.40 17.71 -10.58
N ASP A 378 -30.30 17.97 -9.86
CA ASP A 378 -29.82 17.07 -8.81
C ASP A 378 -30.80 17.02 -7.63
N LYS A 379 -31.38 18.16 -7.25
CA LYS A 379 -32.43 18.23 -6.23
C LYS A 379 -33.60 17.30 -6.59
N ASN A 380 -34.12 17.39 -7.81
CA ASN A 380 -35.24 16.56 -8.24
C ASN A 380 -34.87 15.07 -8.23
N THR A 381 -33.64 14.75 -8.65
CA THR A 381 -33.09 13.39 -8.56
C THR A 381 -33.06 12.89 -7.12
N PHE A 382 -32.58 13.70 -6.18
CA PHE A 382 -32.55 13.34 -4.76
C PHE A 382 -33.93 13.25 -4.12
N ILE A 383 -34.89 14.12 -4.47
CA ILE A 383 -36.28 14.01 -3.99
C ILE A 383 -36.87 12.68 -4.45
N GLN A 384 -36.66 12.30 -5.72
CA GLN A 384 -37.16 11.03 -6.23
C GLN A 384 -36.51 9.83 -5.55
N LYS A 385 -35.22 9.94 -5.20
CA LYS A 385 -34.46 8.88 -4.54
C LYS A 385 -34.76 8.74 -3.05
N TYR A 386 -34.97 9.85 -2.35
CA TYR A 386 -34.99 9.89 -0.90
C TYR A 386 -36.31 10.39 -0.29
N CYS A 387 -37.19 11.12 -0.96
CA CYS A 387 -38.32 11.77 -0.28
C CYS A 387 -39.71 11.29 -0.76
N LYS A 388 -39.78 10.15 -1.46
CA LYS A 388 -41.04 9.61 -2.00
C LYS A 388 -41.90 8.89 -0.97
#